data_AF-A0A646IGW6-F1
#
_entry.id   AF-A0A646IGW6-F1
#
_cell.length_a   1.000
_cell.length_b   1.000
_cell.length_c   1.000
_cell.angle_alpha   90.00
_cell.angle_beta   90.00
_cell.angle_gamma   90.00
#
_symmetry.space_group_name_H-M   'P 1'
#
loop_
_entity.id
_entity.type
_entity.pdbx_description
1 polymer ?
#
loop_
_entity_poly.entity_id
_entity_poly.type
_entity_poly.pdbx_seq_one_letter_code
_entity_poly.pdbx_strand_id
1 'polypeptide(L)' 'MVWSLMVDTGGGGPVASRAPEGPPGPGETVEAVLYGTAPPVRQVRKVLESAFSAEERGTVPGEHEVEVRLRLSGRDTDG' A
#
# COMPACT_ATOMS: atom_id res chain seq x y z
N MET A 1 7.60 -3.99 13.64
CA MET A 1 7.78 -5.16 12.75
C MET A 1 7.66 -4.67 11.32
N VAL A 2 8.53 -5.12 10.40
CA VAL A 2 8.48 -4.72 8.99
C VAL A 2 8.04 -5.94 8.17
N TRP A 3 7.11 -5.75 7.26
CA TRP A 3 6.64 -6.77 6.33
C TRP A 3 6.82 -6.28 4.88
N SER A 4 7.00 -7.22 3.96
CA SER A 4 7.21 -6.92 2.55
C SER A 4 6.47 -7.95 1.71
N LEU A 5 5.82 -7.48 0.65
CA LEU A 5 5.05 -8.29 -0.28
C LEU A 5 5.45 -7.86 -1.71
N MET A 6 5.65 -8.83 -2.60
CA MET A 6 5.70 -8.55 -4.03
C MET A 6 4.30 -8.67 -4.63
N VAL A 7 3.89 -7.65 -5.38
CA VAL A 7 2.58 -7.60 -6.03
C VAL A 7 2.80 -7.70 -7.53
N ASP A 8 2.25 -8.74 -8.15
CA ASP A 8 2.14 -8.80 -9.61
C ASP A 8 1.00 -7.88 -10.05
N THR A 9 1.30 -6.90 -10.90
CA THR A 9 0.31 -6.01 -11.51
C THR A 9 0.03 -6.36 -12.97
N GLY A 10 0.63 -7.43 -13.49
CA GLY A 10 0.56 -7.84 -14.89
C GLY A 10 -0.60 -8.80 -15.20
N GLY A 11 -1.07 -9.58 -14.22
CA GLY A 11 -2.19 -10.50 -14.35
C GLY A 11 -3.34 -10.17 -13.39
N GLY A 12 -4.58 -10.23 -13.88
CA GLY A 12 -5.80 -10.06 -13.07
C GLY A 12 -6.13 -11.25 -12.15
N GLY A 13 -5.11 -11.96 -11.67
CA GLY A 13 -5.26 -13.13 -10.80
C GLY A 13 -5.18 -12.75 -9.32
N PRO A 14 -5.84 -13.51 -8.42
CA PRO A 14 -5.74 -13.27 -6.99
C PRO A 14 -4.30 -13.44 -6.51
N VAL A 15 -3.77 -12.41 -5.86
CA VAL A 15 -2.47 -12.47 -5.17
C VAL A 15 -2.61 -13.39 -3.98
N ALA A 16 -1.78 -14.45 -3.92
CA ALA A 16 -1.63 -15.26 -2.73
C ALA A 16 -0.93 -14.44 -1.64
N SER A 17 -1.70 -13.72 -0.84
CA SER A 17 -1.22 -12.97 0.31
C SER A 17 -1.23 -13.85 1.55
N ARG A 18 -0.07 -14.03 2.20
CA ARG A 18 -0.04 -14.42 3.60
C ARG A 18 -0.31 -13.16 4.42
N ALA A 19 -1.57 -12.92 4.76
CA ALA A 19 -1.92 -11.89 5.72
C ALA A 19 -1.26 -12.23 7.08
N PRO A 20 -0.71 -11.23 7.80
CA PRO A 20 -0.29 -11.44 9.19
C PRO A 20 -1.48 -11.83 10.07
N GLU A 21 -1.19 -12.38 11.26
CA GLU A 21 -2.17 -12.77 12.29
C GLU A 21 -2.87 -11.54 12.92
N GLY A 22 -3.65 -10.83 12.11
CA GLY A 22 -4.51 -9.73 12.53
C GLY A 22 -4.19 -8.39 11.83
N PRO A 23 -5.21 -7.59 11.49
CA PRO A 23 -5.00 -6.22 11.06
C PRO A 23 -4.37 -5.39 12.21
N PRO A 24 -3.74 -4.23 11.89
CA PRO A 24 -3.36 -3.26 12.92
C PRO A 24 -4.59 -2.92 13.78
N GLY A 25 -4.34 -2.68 15.08
CA GLY A 25 -5.42 -2.39 16.03
C GLY A 25 -6.19 -1.11 15.66
N PRO A 26 -7.44 -0.94 16.12
CA PRO A 26 -8.18 0.29 15.89
C PRO A 26 -7.39 1.51 16.41
N GLY A 27 -7.15 2.48 15.53
CA GLY A 27 -6.35 3.69 15.80
C GLY A 27 -4.85 3.55 15.52
N GLU A 28 -4.36 2.38 15.13
CA GLU A 28 -2.96 2.18 14.77
C GLU A 28 -2.69 2.65 13.32
N THR A 29 -1.53 3.26 13.11
CA THR A 29 -1.09 3.72 11.78
C THR A 29 0.10 2.92 11.29
N VAL A 30 0.09 2.53 10.03
CA VAL A 30 1.15 1.75 9.38
C VAL A 30 1.82 2.59 8.30
N GLU A 31 3.15 2.57 8.25
CA GLU A 31 3.91 3.15 7.15
C GLU A 31 4.03 2.12 6.02
N ALA A 32 3.60 2.50 4.82
CA ALA A 32 3.73 1.71 3.61
C ALA A 32 4.66 2.40 2.61
N VAL A 33 5.65 1.68 2.12
CA VAL A 33 6.58 2.15 1.09
C VAL A 33 6.32 1.32 -0.16
N LEU A 34 5.92 2.00 -1.25
CA LEU A 34 5.70 1.40 -2.56
C LEU A 34 6.89 1.72 -3.45
N TYR A 35 7.42 0.72 -4.14
CA TYR A 35 8.57 0.86 -5.01
C TYR A 35 8.33 0.14 -6.35
N GLY A 36 8.67 0.78 -7.46
CA GLY A 36 8.62 0.20 -8.80
C GLY A 36 8.33 1.23 -9.87
N THR A 37 7.93 0.79 -11.07
CA THR A 37 7.56 1.73 -12.14
C THR A 37 6.26 2.48 -11.81
N ALA A 38 6.10 3.68 -12.37
CA ALA A 38 5.01 4.57 -11.99
C ALA A 38 3.58 4.01 -12.21
N PRO A 39 3.25 3.29 -13.30
CA PRO A 39 1.90 2.76 -13.48
C PRO A 39 1.49 1.70 -12.44
N PRO A 40 2.28 0.64 -12.17
CA PRO A 40 2.04 -0.31 -11.08
C PRO A 40 1.93 0.34 -9.70
N VAL A 41 2.83 1.27 -9.36
CA VAL A 41 2.80 1.97 -8.06
C VAL A 41 1.51 2.76 -7.89
N ARG A 42 1.04 3.45 -8.94
CA ARG A 42 -0.26 4.15 -8.92
C ARG A 42 -1.43 3.18 -8.74
N GLN A 43 -1.38 2.00 -9.32
CA GLN A 43 -2.43 0.99 -9.17
C GLN A 43 -2.50 0.48 -7.72
N VAL A 44 -1.36 0.09 -7.14
CA VAL A 44 -1.30 -0.38 -5.75
C VAL A 44 -1.74 0.72 -4.78
N ARG A 45 -1.29 1.97 -5.02
CA ARG A 45 -1.73 3.13 -4.24
C ARG A 45 -3.25 3.29 -4.24
N LYS A 46 -3.90 3.21 -5.39
CA LYS A 46 -5.37 3.30 -5.49
C LYS A 46 -6.08 2.19 -4.71
N VAL A 47 -5.55 0.98 -4.74
CA VAL A 47 -6.11 -0.14 -3.95
C VAL A 47 -5.98 0.16 -2.46
N LEU A 48 -4.82 0.65 -1.99
CA LEU A 48 -4.63 1.02 -0.59
C LEU A 48 -5.55 2.18 -0.17
N GLU A 49 -5.68 3.22 -0.99
CA GLU A 49 -6.60 4.34 -0.77
C GLU A 49 -8.08 3.93 -0.76
N SER A 50 -8.44 2.83 -1.43
CA SER A 50 -9.80 2.28 -1.40
C SER A 50 -10.11 1.55 -0.10
N ALA A 51 -9.11 0.93 0.53
CA ALA A 51 -9.27 0.12 1.74
C ALA A 51 -8.95 0.88 3.03
N PHE A 52 -8.07 1.88 2.97
CA PHE A 52 -7.54 2.61 4.11
C PHE A 52 -7.61 4.12 3.90
N SER A 53 -7.60 4.87 5.00
CA SER A 53 -7.25 6.29 4.93
C SER A 53 -5.75 6.39 4.69
N ALA A 54 -5.33 6.98 3.58
CA ALA A 54 -3.93 7.07 3.17
C ALA A 54 -3.48 8.53 3.07
N GLU A 55 -2.43 8.87 3.80
CA GLU A 55 -1.74 10.17 3.73
C GLU A 55 -0.42 10.00 2.97
N GLU A 56 -0.22 10.72 1.87
CA GLU A 56 1.07 10.74 1.17
C GLU A 56 2.10 11.51 2.00
N ARG A 57 3.18 10.83 2.37
CA ARG A 57 4.31 11.41 3.10
C ARG A 57 5.45 11.86 2.20
N GLY A 58 5.48 11.37 0.97
CA GLY A 58 6.41 11.81 -0.04
C GLY A 58 6.50 10.86 -1.22
N THR A 59 7.03 11.40 -2.31
CA THR A 59 7.35 10.67 -3.53
C THR A 59 8.79 10.96 -3.91
N VAL A 60 9.61 9.91 -4.11
CA VAL A 60 10.99 10.03 -4.58
C VAL A 60 11.05 9.54 -6.04
N PRO A 61 11.33 10.42 -7.00
CA PRO A 61 11.52 10.01 -8.38
C PRO A 61 12.92 9.39 -8.57
N GLY A 62 12.98 8.22 -9.19
CA GLY A 62 14.19 7.66 -9.80
C GLY A 62 14.18 7.85 -11.33
N GLU A 63 15.22 7.36 -12.01
CA GLU A 63 15.34 7.48 -13.47
C GLU A 63 14.24 6.69 -14.21
N HIS A 64 13.84 5.53 -13.66
CA HIS A 64 12.82 4.65 -14.23
C HIS A 64 11.78 4.17 -13.21
N GLU A 65 12.03 4.40 -11.93
CA GLU A 65 11.23 3.91 -10.82
C GLU A 65 10.76 5.07 -9.94
N VAL A 66 9.75 4.81 -9.12
CA VAL A 66 9.22 5.76 -8.15
C VAL A 66 9.06 5.05 -6.81
N GLU A 67 9.44 5.77 -5.76
CA GLU A 67 9.11 5.40 -4.40
C GLU A 67 7.98 6.29 -3.90
N VAL A 68 6.91 5.72 -3.34
CA VAL A 68 5.83 6.46 -2.69
C VAL A 68 5.73 6.00 -1.24
N ARG A 69 5.75 6.96 -0.32
CA ARG A 69 5.59 6.70 1.12
C ARG A 69 4.20 7.13 1.55
N LEU A 70 3.47 6.20 2.14
CA LEU A 70 2.11 6.41 2.64
C LEU A 70 2.07 6.15 4.14
N ARG A 71 1.31 6.96 4.87
CA ARG A 71 0.82 6.60 6.19
C ARG A 71 -0.62 6.11 6.04
N LEU A 72 -0.84 4.86 6.41
CA LEU A 72 -2.14 4.21 6.36
C LEU A 72 -2.75 4.18 7.76
N SER A 73 -4.05 4.43 7.87
CA SER A 73 -4.82 4.20 9.09
C SER A 73 -6.13 3.48 8.75
N GLY A 74 -6.73 2.87 9.77
CA GLY A 74 -8.09 2.34 9.66
C GLY A 74 -9.01 3.42 9.10
N ARG A 75 -9.80 3.05 8.09
CA ARG A 75 -10.89 3.89 7.62
C ARG A 75 -12.08 3.60 8.51
N ASP A 76 -12.66 4.61 9.15
CA ASP A 76 -13.97 4.46 9.78
C ASP A 76 -14.97 4.10 8.68
N THR A 77 -15.31 2.82 8.57
CA THR A 77 -16.51 2.39 7.85
C THR A 77 -17.68 2.65 8.78
N ASP A 78 -18.14 3.90 8.84
CA ASP A 78 -19.49 4.17 9.30
C ASP A 78 -20.46 3.76 8.17
N GLY A 79 -21.23 2.70 8.43
CA GLY A 79 -22.43 2.31 7.67
C GLY A 79 -22.24 1.45 6.42
#